data_AF-A0A2P6M9I0-F1
#
_entry.id   AF-A0A2P6M9I0-F1
#
_cell.length_a   1.000
_cell.length_b   1.000
_cell.length_c   1.000
_cell.angle_alpha   90.00
_cell.angle_beta   90.00
_cell.angle_gamma   90.00
#
_symmetry.space_group_name_H-M   'P 1'
#
loop_
_entity.id
_entity.type
_entity.pdbx_description
1 polymer ?
#
loop_
_entity_poly.entity_id
_entity_poly.type
_entity_poly.pdbx_seq_one_letter_code
_entity_poly.pdbx_strand_id
1 'polypeptide(L)'
;MQPIQHHHDTSGALLAQRPSARTDEREVTAAVKRYCAGLHANASDTVAAINWALRQAGDTFSAIRAGRQRAAQLHWRRTHSTPTQKA
;
A
#
# COMPACT_ATOMS: atom_id res chain seq x y z
N MET A 1 21.55 32.23 -50.03
CA MET A 1 20.90 32.31 -48.70
C MET A 1 20.12 31.02 -48.47
N GLN A 2 20.35 30.43 -47.29
CA GLN A 2 19.83 29.16 -46.73
C GLN A 2 20.14 27.86 -47.49
N PRO A 3 20.50 26.82 -46.73
CA PRO A 3 19.60 25.68 -46.61
C PRO A 3 19.41 25.14 -45.17
N ILE A 4 18.12 24.86 -44.88
CA ILE A 4 17.48 23.67 -44.28
C ILE A 4 18.14 22.98 -43.06
N GLN A 5 17.28 22.88 -42.03
CA GLN A 5 17.38 22.20 -40.74
C GLN A 5 17.73 20.70 -40.84
N HIS A 6 18.53 20.20 -39.91
CA HIS A 6 18.40 18.85 -39.38
C HIS A 6 18.72 18.82 -37.87
N HIS A 7 17.80 18.17 -37.15
CA HIS A 7 17.84 17.77 -35.74
C HIS A 7 19.19 17.21 -35.28
N HIS A 8 19.73 17.69 -34.15
CA HIS A 8 20.07 16.84 -33.00
C HIS A 8 20.51 17.66 -31.78
N ASP A 9 20.32 17.04 -30.62
CA ASP A 9 20.98 17.30 -29.34
C ASP A 9 20.56 18.54 -28.52
N THR A 10 19.50 18.37 -27.73
CA THR A 10 19.72 18.27 -26.28
C THR A 10 18.67 17.35 -25.64
N SER A 11 19.01 16.07 -25.64
CA SER A 11 18.53 14.99 -24.79
C SER A 11 17.77 15.41 -23.52
N GLY A 12 16.45 15.26 -23.53
CA GLY A 12 15.72 14.37 -22.61
C GLY A 12 16.10 14.34 -21.13
N ALA A 13 16.25 15.49 -20.46
CA ALA A 13 16.36 15.54 -19.00
C ALA A 13 15.00 15.30 -18.27
N LEU A 14 14.18 14.38 -18.79
CA LEU A 14 12.86 14.01 -18.25
C LEU A 14 12.80 12.54 -17.76
N LEU A 15 13.93 11.81 -17.72
CA LEU A 15 13.90 10.36 -17.51
C LEU A 15 14.82 9.84 -16.37
N ALA A 16 15.04 10.60 -15.30
CA ALA A 16 15.87 10.13 -14.17
C ALA A 16 15.26 10.30 -12.78
N GLN A 17 13.93 10.42 -12.66
CA GLN A 17 13.24 10.05 -11.42
C GLN A 17 12.37 8.84 -11.71
N ARG A 18 13.02 7.69 -11.87
CA ARG A 18 12.38 6.40 -11.63
C ARG A 18 11.86 6.49 -10.19
N PRO A 19 10.54 6.47 -9.93
CA PRO A 19 10.07 6.37 -8.56
C PRO A 19 10.76 5.13 -8.00
N SER A 20 11.51 5.30 -6.93
CA SER A 20 12.10 4.18 -6.22
C SER A 20 10.96 3.17 -6.05
N ALA A 21 11.09 1.97 -6.63
CA ALA A 21 10.13 0.88 -6.45
C ALA A 21 10.24 0.31 -5.03
N ARG A 22 10.41 1.20 -4.05
CA ARG A 22 10.41 0.95 -2.63
C ARG A 22 9.05 1.40 -2.15
N THR A 23 8.28 0.42 -1.69
CA THR A 23 7.08 0.62 -0.89
C THR A 23 7.37 1.68 0.17
N ASP A 24 6.58 2.76 0.20
CA ASP A 24 6.70 3.76 1.27
C ASP A 24 6.05 3.18 2.54
N GLU A 25 6.88 2.65 3.43
CA GLU A 25 6.44 1.98 4.65
C GLU A 25 5.59 2.90 5.55
N ARG A 26 5.87 4.21 5.55
CA ARG A 26 5.12 5.19 6.37
C ARG A 26 3.74 5.39 5.78
N GLU A 27 3.64 5.52 4.46
CA GLU A 27 2.37 5.65 3.76
C GLU A 27 1.51 4.39 3.92
N VAL A 28 2.11 3.20 3.72
CA VAL A 28 1.43 1.91 3.95
C VAL A 28 0.90 1.83 5.37
N THR A 29 1.76 2.11 6.35
CA THR A 29 1.41 2.04 7.77
C THR A 29 0.26 3.01 8.10
N ALA A 30 0.34 4.26 7.65
CA ALA A 30 -0.67 5.27 7.93
C ALA A 30 -2.03 4.94 7.28
N ALA A 31 -2.02 4.44 6.04
CA ALA A 31 -3.24 4.06 5.33
C ALA A 31 -3.92 2.83 5.95
N VAL A 32 -3.14 1.78 6.28
CA VAL A 32 -3.67 0.58 6.92
C VAL A 32 -4.18 0.89 8.32
N LYS A 33 -3.47 1.69 9.12
CA LYS A 33 -3.93 2.15 10.45
C LYS A 33 -5.27 2.89 10.37
N ARG A 34 -5.42 3.84 9.43
CA ARG A 34 -6.68 4.58 9.23
C ARG A 34 -7.84 3.64 8.89
N TYR A 35 -7.59 2.64 8.05
CA TYR A 35 -8.60 1.65 7.71
C TYR A 35 -8.99 0.76 8.90
N CYS A 36 -8.00 0.27 9.66
CA CYS A 36 -8.23 -0.50 10.89
C CYS A 36 -9.04 0.28 11.93
N ALA A 37 -8.78 1.59 12.08
CA ALA A 37 -9.54 2.47 12.96
C ALA A 37 -11.03 2.53 12.56
N GLY A 38 -11.33 2.63 11.26
CA GLY A 38 -12.71 2.61 10.76
C GLY A 38 -13.45 1.29 11.02
N LEU A 39 -12.73 0.17 11.09
CA LEU A 39 -13.28 -1.14 11.43
C LEU A 39 -13.36 -1.40 12.93
N HIS A 40 -12.92 -0.46 13.78
CA HIS A 40 -12.72 -0.70 15.22
C HIS A 40 -11.86 -1.96 15.49
N ALA A 41 -10.89 -2.23 14.63
CA ALA A 41 -9.98 -3.35 14.80
C ALA A 41 -9.10 -3.12 16.05
N ASN A 42 -8.81 -4.18 16.78
CA ASN A 42 -7.89 -4.08 17.92
C ASN A 42 -6.45 -3.83 17.46
N ALA A 43 -5.58 -3.44 18.40
CA ALA A 43 -4.19 -3.12 18.13
C ALA A 43 -3.42 -4.32 17.52
N SER A 44 -3.67 -5.53 17.99
CA SER A 44 -2.99 -6.75 17.49
C SER A 44 -3.30 -7.03 16.03
N ASP A 45 -4.57 -6.92 15.62
CA ASP A 45 -5.00 -7.13 14.24
C ASP A 45 -4.48 -6.01 13.33
N THR A 46 -4.41 -4.78 13.86
CA THR A 46 -3.83 -3.63 13.17
C THR A 46 -2.34 -3.85 12.88
N VAL A 47 -1.55 -4.27 13.87
CA VAL A 47 -0.12 -4.59 13.69
C VAL A 47 0.06 -5.76 12.73
N ALA A 48 -0.76 -6.80 12.83
CA ALA A 48 -0.71 -7.94 11.92
C ALA A 48 -1.01 -7.54 10.46
N ALA A 49 -2.00 -6.66 10.24
CA ALA A 49 -2.35 -6.14 8.91
C ALA A 49 -1.24 -5.26 8.32
N ILE A 50 -0.60 -4.41 9.12
CA ILE A 50 0.53 -3.57 8.70
C ILE A 50 1.72 -4.46 8.34
N ASN A 51 2.11 -5.40 9.20
CA ASN A 51 3.22 -6.31 8.93
C ASN A 51 2.96 -7.16 7.68
N TRP A 52 1.71 -7.54 7.42
CA TRP A 52 1.33 -8.20 6.18
C TRP A 52 1.50 -7.30 4.96
N ALA A 53 1.04 -6.05 5.06
CA ALA A 53 1.17 -5.06 3.99
C ALA A 53 2.64 -4.76 3.62
N LEU A 54 3.50 -4.61 4.63
CA LEU A 54 4.92 -4.31 4.45
C LEU A 54 5.73 -5.48 3.87
N ARG A 55 5.24 -6.72 4.02
CA ARG A 55 5.85 -7.90 3.39
C ARG A 55 5.50 -8.03 1.91
N GLN A 56 4.55 -7.24 1.41
CA GLN A 56 4.07 -7.37 0.06
C GLN A 56 5.07 -6.74 -0.92
N ALA A 57 5.60 -7.56 -1.82
CA ALA A 57 6.44 -7.09 -2.91
C ALA A 57 5.58 -6.29 -3.91
N GLY A 58 5.99 -5.07 -4.22
CA GLY A 58 5.33 -4.23 -5.21
C GLY A 58 5.27 -2.75 -4.82
N ASP A 59 4.36 -2.04 -5.46
CA ASP A 59 4.12 -0.62 -5.20
C ASP A 59 3.33 -0.39 -3.89
N THR A 60 3.40 0.84 -3.39
CA THR A 60 2.74 1.28 -2.16
C THR A 60 1.22 1.06 -2.18
N PHE A 61 0.54 1.29 -3.30
CA PHE A 61 -0.91 1.10 -3.39
C PHE A 61 -1.29 -0.37 -3.28
N SER A 62 -0.53 -1.26 -3.93
CA SER A 62 -0.71 -2.70 -3.83
C SER A 62 -0.50 -3.20 -2.40
N ALA A 63 0.54 -2.72 -1.70
CA ALA A 63 0.78 -3.01 -0.29
C ALA A 63 -0.37 -2.54 0.62
N ILE A 64 -0.86 -1.30 0.43
CA ILE A 64 -2.02 -0.76 1.15
C ILE A 64 -3.26 -1.63 0.93
N ARG A 65 -3.54 -2.00 -0.32
CA ARG A 65 -4.70 -2.84 -0.66
C ARG A 65 -4.62 -4.20 0.03
N ALA A 66 -3.46 -4.85 -0.02
CA ALA A 66 -3.23 -6.12 0.66
C ALA A 66 -3.40 -6.00 2.19
N GLY A 67 -2.88 -4.93 2.79
CA GLY A 67 -3.04 -4.62 4.20
C GLY A 67 -4.50 -4.44 4.61
N ARG A 68 -5.28 -3.69 3.83
CA ARG A 68 -6.72 -3.48 4.08
C ARG A 68 -7.52 -4.78 3.96
N GLN A 69 -7.25 -5.58 2.94
CA GLN A 69 -7.89 -6.90 2.80
C GLN A 69 -7.57 -7.81 3.98
N ARG A 70 -6.31 -7.82 4.43
CA ARG A 70 -5.90 -8.60 5.61
C ARG A 70 -6.56 -8.10 6.90
N ALA A 71 -6.64 -6.78 7.10
CA ALA A 71 -7.33 -6.17 8.23
C ALA A 71 -8.81 -6.57 8.26
N ALA A 72 -9.50 -6.49 7.12
CA ALA A 72 -10.88 -6.94 7.00
C ALA A 72 -10.99 -8.43 7.34
N GLN A 73 -10.14 -9.28 6.77
CA GLN A 73 -10.16 -10.72 7.03
C GLN A 73 -9.97 -11.06 8.52
N LEU A 74 -9.04 -10.39 9.21
CA LEU A 74 -8.81 -10.59 10.65
C LEU A 74 -10.02 -10.15 11.47
N HIS A 75 -10.61 -8.99 11.12
CA HIS A 75 -11.82 -8.49 11.74
C HIS A 75 -12.99 -9.46 11.56
N TRP A 76 -13.28 -9.88 10.33
CA TRP A 76 -14.32 -10.87 10.01
C TRP A 76 -14.10 -12.20 10.72
N ARG A 77 -12.86 -12.71 10.75
CA ARG A 77 -12.56 -13.94 11.49
C ARG A 77 -12.90 -13.78 12.97
N ARG A 78 -12.58 -12.67 13.60
CA ARG A 78 -12.95 -12.47 15.01
C ARG A 78 -14.45 -12.36 15.22
N THR A 79 -15.14 -11.54 14.41
CA THR A 79 -16.58 -11.31 14.57
C THR A 79 -17.43 -12.55 14.23
N HIS A 80 -17.00 -13.38 13.28
CA HIS A 80 -17.69 -14.64 12.93
C HIS A 80 -17.17 -15.87 13.67
N SER A 81 -15.94 -15.85 14.20
CA SER A 81 -15.40 -16.94 15.02
C SER A 81 -15.61 -16.71 16.51
N THR A 82 -16.34 -15.68 16.92
CA THR A 82 -17.08 -15.73 18.17
C THR A 82 -18.24 -16.71 17.97
N PRO A 83 -18.13 -17.99 18.37
CA PRO A 83 -19.34 -18.74 18.63
C PRO A 83 -20.11 -17.92 19.66
N THR A 84 -21.38 -17.69 19.40
CA THR A 84 -22.35 -17.38 20.44
C THR A 84 -22.35 -18.56 21.40
N GLN A 85 -21.34 -18.62 22.29
CA GLN A 85 -21.25 -19.63 23.32
C GLN A 85 -22.07 -19.14 24.50
N LYS A 86 -23.24 -19.78 24.63
CA LYS A 86 -24.09 -19.91 25.82
C LYS A 86 -24.96 -18.67 26.15
N ALA A 87 -26.18 -18.84 26.62
CA ALA A 87 -26.72 -19.92 27.46
C ALA A 87 -28.06 -20.48 26.95
#